data_AF-A0AAN9J6Z0-F1
#
_entry.id   AF-A0AAN9J6Z0-F1
#
_cell.length_a   1.000
_cell.length_b   1.000
_cell.length_c   1.000
_cell.angle_alpha   90.00
_cell.angle_beta   90.00
_cell.angle_gamma   90.00
#
_symmetry.space_group_name_H-M   'P 1'
#
loop_
_entity.id
_entity.type
_entity.pdbx_description
1 polymer ?
#
loop_
_entity_poly.entity_id
_entity_poly.type
_entity_poly.pdbx_seq_one_letter_code
_entity_poly.pdbx_strand_id
1 'polypeptide(L)'
;MFLSLQSLSPPPPPPPPVPNMSKKKNPTMEVTGLSKKARSLVEVEDIEDTLSFSKDETLELRVALLDWYDINHRDLPWRTTTFKEEEEEQQKRAYGVWVSEVMLQQTRVQTVIAYYNRWMQKWPTIHHLAHASLEEVNEMWAGLGYYRRARFLLEGAKKIVAEGGRIPREASMLRKIPGIGDYTSGAIASIAFKEAVPVVDGNVIRVIARLRAISANPKDSVTIKRFWKLAAQLVDPLRPGDLNQALMELGATVCTPLNPSCSSCPVSEFCHALSIAKHDSTVAVTDYPVKGVKVKQRCDFSAVCVVELVVAKTLSEENQSSSKFILVKRPDEGLLAGLWEFPSVLLDGETDALTRREATTRFLKENLKIDIRKTRSVVLREDIGEFVHIFSHIRLKLYVELLVLQLKGGVDDLFKSKDNKTTTWKCVDSNALSSMGLTTSVRKVYNMVKKFKQKSVPSNHVPTKKRTRTSKGN
;
A
#
# COMPACT_ATOMS: atom_id res chain seq x y z
N MET A 1 61.09 -28.87 11.17
CA MET A 1 61.73 -28.43 9.91
C MET A 1 61.04 -27.16 9.45
N PHE A 2 61.85 -26.14 9.15
CA PHE A 2 61.48 -24.79 8.75
C PHE A 2 60.42 -24.72 7.65
N LEU A 3 59.56 -23.70 7.69
CA LEU A 3 59.20 -22.86 6.53
C LEU A 3 58.58 -21.53 6.98
N SER A 4 59.41 -20.48 6.87
CA SER A 4 59.17 -19.08 6.50
C SER A 4 57.79 -18.43 6.76
N LEU A 5 57.76 -17.49 7.72
CA LEU A 5 56.73 -16.45 7.87
C LEU A 5 57.12 -15.24 7.01
N GLN A 6 56.34 -14.94 5.97
CA GLN A 6 56.38 -13.63 5.28
C GLN A 6 55.53 -12.62 6.05
N SER A 7 56.14 -11.48 6.37
CA SER A 7 55.51 -10.33 7.02
C SER A 7 54.56 -9.61 6.06
N LEU A 8 53.28 -9.54 6.42
CA LEU A 8 52.35 -8.56 5.87
C LEU A 8 52.37 -7.33 6.79
N SER A 9 52.79 -6.18 6.25
CA SER A 9 52.81 -4.90 6.95
C SER A 9 51.39 -4.51 7.43
N PRO A 10 51.24 -3.91 8.62
CA PRO A 10 49.96 -3.39 9.08
C PRO A 10 49.52 -2.17 8.23
N PRO A 11 48.20 -1.96 8.05
CA PRO A 11 47.69 -0.81 7.30
C PRO A 11 48.01 0.52 8.02
N PRO A 12 48.15 1.63 7.28
CA PRO A 12 48.48 2.93 7.85
C PRO A 12 47.35 3.48 8.74
N PRO A 13 47.69 4.28 9.77
CA PRO A 13 46.69 4.87 10.65
C PRO A 13 45.84 5.93 9.93
N PRO A 14 44.59 6.17 10.39
CA PRO A 14 43.72 7.17 9.80
C PRO A 14 44.25 8.60 10.01
N PRO A 15 43.93 9.54 9.10
CA PRO A 15 44.40 10.92 9.19
C PRO A 15 43.77 11.67 10.39
N PRO A 16 44.46 12.69 10.93
CA PRO A 16 43.99 13.45 12.08
C PRO A 16 42.75 14.31 11.74
N PRO A 17 41.92 14.64 12.75
CA PRO A 17 40.70 15.43 12.55
C PRO A 17 41.01 16.87 12.14
N VAL A 18 40.27 17.36 11.16
CA VAL A 18 40.38 18.72 10.60
C VAL A 18 39.89 19.76 11.62
N PRO A 19 40.54 20.93 11.78
CA PRO A 19 40.13 21.95 12.73
C PRO A 19 38.78 22.58 12.39
N ASN A 20 38.00 22.82 13.43
CA ASN A 20 36.65 23.38 13.40
C ASN A 20 36.68 24.82 12.84
N MET A 21 36.25 25.03 11.59
CA MET A 21 36.03 26.37 11.05
C MET A 21 34.71 26.93 11.55
N SER A 22 34.83 28.01 12.31
CA SER A 22 33.78 28.87 12.83
C SER A 22 32.81 29.33 11.72
N LYS A 23 31.51 29.14 11.98
CA LYS A 23 30.41 29.65 11.17
C LYS A 23 30.47 31.18 11.13
N LYS A 24 30.80 31.74 9.96
CA LYS A 24 30.60 33.16 9.65
C LYS A 24 29.10 33.47 9.70
N LYS A 25 28.73 34.44 10.54
CA LYS A 25 27.45 35.13 10.54
C LYS A 25 27.34 35.94 9.24
N ASN A 26 26.23 35.79 8.51
CA ASN A 26 25.82 36.76 7.49
C ASN A 26 25.02 37.90 8.16
N PRO A 27 25.02 39.11 7.57
CA PRO A 27 24.74 40.34 8.28
C PRO A 27 23.24 40.59 8.49
N THR A 28 22.93 41.11 9.67
CA THR A 28 21.69 41.80 10.04
C THR A 28 21.49 43.01 9.15
N MET A 29 20.38 43.06 8.40
CA MET A 29 19.83 44.33 7.92
C MET A 29 19.16 45.02 9.11
N GLU A 30 19.72 46.16 9.51
CA GLU A 30 19.03 47.14 10.34
C GLU A 30 17.85 47.72 9.54
N VAL A 31 16.63 47.49 10.05
CA VAL A 31 15.54 48.45 9.85
C VAL A 31 15.32 49.10 11.20
N THR A 32 15.89 50.29 11.32
CA THR A 32 15.68 51.22 12.42
C THR A 32 14.27 51.79 12.34
N GLY A 33 13.66 51.97 13.52
CA GLY A 33 12.50 52.83 13.69
C GLY A 33 11.19 52.09 13.95
N LEU A 34 10.90 51.81 15.22
CA LEU A 34 9.62 52.14 15.85
C LEU A 34 9.77 52.08 17.38
N SER A 35 9.52 53.24 17.98
CA SER A 35 9.44 53.65 19.39
C SER A 35 9.35 52.57 20.48
N LYS A 36 10.20 52.73 21.52
CA LYS A 36 10.19 52.07 22.84
C LYS A 36 8.95 52.39 23.72
N LYS A 37 7.76 52.58 23.13
CA LYS A 37 6.55 53.01 23.86
C LYS A 37 5.31 52.19 23.53
N ALA A 38 5.46 50.87 23.47
CA ALA A 38 4.35 49.90 23.40
C ALA A 38 4.70 48.60 24.18
N ARG A 39 5.37 48.74 25.32
CA ARG A 39 5.62 47.64 26.26
C ARG A 39 4.83 47.90 27.55
N SER A 40 3.50 47.82 27.44
CA SER A 40 2.63 47.62 28.59
C SER A 40 1.24 47.20 28.12
N LEU A 41 0.77 46.09 28.68
CA LEU A 41 -0.62 45.59 28.65
C LEU A 41 -1.06 44.87 27.37
N VAL A 42 -0.46 43.71 27.11
CA VAL A 42 -1.20 42.53 26.62
C VAL A 42 -0.63 41.35 27.39
N GLU A 43 -1.42 40.76 28.29
CA GLU A 43 -1.15 39.41 28.75
C GLU A 43 -1.13 38.54 27.50
N VAL A 44 0.05 38.04 27.13
CA VAL A 44 0.19 37.12 26.00
C VAL A 44 -0.40 35.81 26.47
N GLU A 45 -1.70 35.62 26.26
CA GLU A 45 -2.30 34.29 26.21
C GLU A 45 -1.45 33.45 25.26
N ASP A 46 -1.03 32.27 25.70
CA ASP A 46 -0.16 31.40 24.92
C ASP A 46 -0.84 31.15 23.56
N ILE A 47 -0.09 31.17 22.45
CA ILE A 47 -0.63 30.89 21.09
C ILE A 47 -1.29 29.48 21.02
N GLU A 48 -1.06 28.64 22.04
CA GLU A 48 -1.81 27.40 22.24
C GLU A 48 -3.28 27.59 22.65
N ASP A 49 -3.61 28.60 23.47
CA ASP A 49 -4.96 28.80 24.02
C ASP A 49 -5.92 29.31 22.94
N THR A 50 -5.45 30.21 22.06
CA THR A 50 -6.24 30.78 20.95
C THR A 50 -6.67 29.78 19.87
N LEU A 51 -6.07 28.60 19.84
CA LEU A 51 -6.37 27.55 18.85
C LEU A 51 -7.00 26.30 19.49
N SER A 52 -7.24 26.33 20.80
CA SER A 52 -7.96 25.29 21.53
C SER A 52 -9.48 25.42 21.35
N PHE A 53 -10.22 24.33 21.55
CA PHE A 53 -11.68 24.38 21.63
C PHE A 53 -12.13 24.74 23.04
N SER A 54 -12.99 25.75 23.15
CA SER A 54 -13.66 26.05 24.42
C SER A 54 -14.61 24.90 24.79
N LYS A 55 -15.02 24.82 26.06
CA LYS A 55 -15.93 23.74 26.51
C LYS A 55 -17.28 23.80 25.80
N ASP A 56 -17.85 25.00 25.67
CA ASP A 56 -19.15 25.20 25.06
C ASP A 56 -19.09 24.91 23.55
N GLU A 57 -18.05 25.42 22.87
CA GLU A 57 -17.81 25.14 21.45
C GLU A 57 -17.62 23.65 21.19
N THR A 58 -16.88 22.96 22.07
CA THR A 58 -16.68 21.50 21.98
C THR A 58 -18.02 20.76 22.06
N LEU A 59 -18.92 21.16 22.96
CA LEU A 59 -20.22 20.53 23.11
C LEU A 59 -21.09 20.74 21.86
N GLU A 60 -21.15 21.97 21.35
CA GLU A 60 -21.92 22.29 20.13
C GLU A 60 -21.37 21.56 18.90
N LEU A 61 -20.04 21.50 18.74
CA LEU A 61 -19.40 20.73 17.68
C LEU A 61 -19.72 19.24 17.76
N ARG A 62 -19.72 18.65 18.96
CA ARG A 62 -20.08 17.24 19.15
C ARG A 62 -21.51 16.97 18.72
N VAL A 63 -22.46 17.79 19.18
CA VAL A 63 -23.88 17.66 18.83
C VAL A 63 -24.07 17.78 17.32
N ALA A 64 -23.55 18.85 16.71
CA ALA A 64 -23.68 19.08 15.27
C ALA A 64 -23.06 17.96 14.42
N LEU A 65 -21.89 17.43 14.82
CA LEU A 65 -21.24 16.33 14.11
C LEU A 65 -22.00 15.01 14.26
N LEU A 66 -22.46 14.67 15.46
CA LEU A 66 -23.17 13.42 15.73
C LEU A 66 -24.53 13.41 15.06
N ASP A 67 -25.32 14.49 15.17
CA ASP A 67 -26.62 14.61 14.53
C ASP A 67 -26.50 14.50 13.00
N TRP A 68 -25.50 15.17 12.42
CA TRP A 68 -25.21 15.03 11.00
C TRP A 68 -24.80 13.61 10.64
N TYR A 69 -23.92 12.98 11.43
CA TYR A 69 -23.43 11.64 11.16
C TYR A 69 -24.54 10.60 11.22
N ASP A 70 -25.44 10.68 12.18
CA ASP A 70 -26.57 9.76 12.34
C ASP A 70 -27.47 9.71 11.09
N ILE A 71 -27.59 10.84 10.38
CA ILE A 71 -28.39 10.95 9.15
C ILE A 71 -27.57 10.64 7.89
N ASN A 72 -26.29 11.02 7.83
CA ASN A 72 -25.52 11.11 6.58
C ASN A 72 -24.39 10.07 6.44
N HIS A 73 -24.13 9.24 7.45
CA HIS A 73 -23.08 8.23 7.34
C HIS A 73 -23.37 7.24 6.21
N ARG A 74 -22.34 6.91 5.43
CA ARG A 74 -22.46 5.85 4.42
C ARG A 74 -22.63 4.50 5.09
N ASP A 75 -23.54 3.71 4.55
CA ASP A 75 -23.67 2.28 4.86
C ASP A 75 -22.45 1.53 4.30
N LEU A 76 -21.65 0.97 5.21
CA LEU A 76 -20.41 0.26 4.91
C LEU A 76 -20.38 -1.07 5.67
N PRO A 77 -19.87 -2.16 5.06
CA PRO A 77 -19.95 -3.49 5.68
C PRO A 77 -19.33 -3.61 7.08
N TRP A 78 -18.33 -2.79 7.38
CA TRP A 78 -17.64 -2.75 8.68
C TRP A 78 -18.28 -1.79 9.71
N ARG A 79 -19.32 -1.04 9.33
CA ARG A 79 -20.02 -0.08 10.20
C ARG A 79 -21.30 -0.66 10.83
N THR A 80 -21.32 -1.95 11.15
CA THR A 80 -22.52 -2.58 11.72
C THR A 80 -23.05 -1.79 12.92
N THR A 81 -24.27 -1.27 12.78
CA THR A 81 -24.94 -0.42 13.78
C THR A 81 -25.57 -1.22 14.91
N THR A 82 -25.77 -2.54 14.71
CA THR A 82 -26.28 -3.42 15.74
C THR A 82 -25.22 -3.62 16.84
N PHE A 83 -25.34 -2.87 17.92
CA PHE A 83 -24.53 -3.06 19.11
C PHE A 83 -25.13 -4.21 19.92
N LYS A 84 -24.45 -5.35 19.95
CA LYS A 84 -24.72 -6.42 20.92
C LYS A 84 -23.66 -6.33 22.00
N GLU A 85 -24.09 -6.20 23.26
CA GLU A 85 -23.18 -6.08 24.40
C GLU A 85 -22.47 -7.39 24.75
N GLU A 86 -22.92 -8.49 24.15
CA GLU A 86 -22.28 -9.80 24.24
C GLU A 86 -20.79 -9.72 23.87
N GLU A 87 -19.93 -10.24 24.75
CA GLU A 87 -18.48 -10.14 24.61
C GLU A 87 -17.98 -10.70 23.26
N GLU A 88 -18.58 -11.80 22.80
CA GLU A 88 -18.21 -12.41 21.52
C GLU A 88 -18.47 -11.47 20.33
N GLU A 89 -19.59 -10.76 20.32
CA GLU A 89 -19.95 -9.83 19.25
C GLU A 89 -19.08 -8.57 19.30
N GLN A 90 -18.72 -8.08 20.50
CA GLN A 90 -17.74 -7.00 20.65
C GLN A 90 -16.37 -7.39 20.09
N GLN A 91 -15.92 -8.63 20.33
CA GLN A 91 -14.66 -9.14 19.80
C GLN A 91 -14.70 -9.30 18.27
N LYS A 92 -15.80 -9.81 17.71
CA LYS A 92 -16.02 -9.87 16.25
C LYS A 92 -16.03 -8.47 15.63
N ARG A 93 -16.69 -7.50 16.27
CA ARG A 93 -16.71 -6.09 15.86
C ARG A 93 -15.29 -5.50 15.89
N ALA A 94 -14.54 -5.69 16.97
CA ALA A 94 -13.17 -5.21 17.09
C ALA A 94 -12.26 -5.80 16.00
N TYR A 95 -12.41 -7.09 15.71
CA TYR A 95 -11.71 -7.74 14.59
C TYR A 95 -12.12 -7.13 13.25
N GLY A 96 -13.42 -6.97 12.99
CA GLY A 96 -13.94 -6.36 11.77
C GLY A 96 -13.44 -4.92 11.56
N VAL A 97 -13.45 -4.09 12.60
CA VAL A 97 -12.90 -2.73 12.58
C VAL A 97 -11.40 -2.79 12.29
N TRP A 98 -10.65 -3.64 12.97
CA TRP A 98 -9.21 -3.75 12.73
C TRP A 98 -8.89 -4.11 11.27
N VAL A 99 -9.60 -5.08 10.69
CA VAL A 99 -9.45 -5.48 9.28
C VAL A 99 -9.76 -4.30 8.36
N SER A 100 -10.89 -3.61 8.54
CA SER A 100 -11.28 -2.50 7.68
C SER A 100 -10.29 -1.34 7.76
N GLU A 101 -9.86 -0.97 8.97
CA GLU A 101 -8.90 0.12 9.19
C GLU A 101 -7.56 -0.18 8.52
N VAL A 102 -7.07 -1.41 8.62
CA VAL A 102 -5.83 -1.82 7.94
C VAL A 102 -6.01 -1.79 6.42
N MET A 103 -7.16 -2.22 5.88
CA MET A 103 -7.43 -2.17 4.44
C MET A 103 -7.55 -0.73 3.92
N LEU A 104 -8.19 0.17 4.66
CA LEU A 104 -8.44 1.56 4.28
C LEU A 104 -7.19 2.44 4.26
N GLN A 105 -6.09 2.01 4.88
CA GLN A 105 -4.81 2.72 4.79
C GLN A 105 -4.38 2.91 3.32
N GLN A 106 -4.43 4.15 2.83
CA GLN A 106 -4.08 4.52 1.46
C GLN A 106 -4.85 3.75 0.36
N THR A 107 -6.05 3.26 0.68
CA THR A 107 -6.92 2.54 -0.27
C THR A 107 -8.32 3.15 -0.23
N ARG A 108 -8.96 3.29 -1.39
CA ARG A 108 -10.30 3.89 -1.46
C ARG A 108 -11.37 2.93 -0.92
N VAL A 109 -12.36 3.49 -0.22
CA VAL A 109 -13.51 2.75 0.36
C VAL A 109 -14.15 1.78 -0.64
N GLN A 110 -14.49 2.27 -1.84
CA GLN A 110 -15.14 1.45 -2.89
C GLN A 110 -14.33 0.20 -3.27
N THR A 111 -13.00 0.31 -3.28
CA THR A 111 -12.14 -0.85 -3.53
C THR A 111 -12.17 -1.81 -2.34
N VAL A 112 -12.13 -1.29 -1.11
CA VAL A 112 -12.05 -2.10 0.11
C VAL A 112 -13.30 -2.96 0.33
N ILE A 113 -14.50 -2.49 -0.03
CA ILE A 113 -15.78 -3.22 0.18
C ILE A 113 -15.69 -4.69 -0.29
N ALA A 114 -15.27 -4.91 -1.53
CA ALA A 114 -15.19 -6.27 -2.10
C ALA A 114 -14.09 -7.14 -1.47
N TYR A 115 -13.01 -6.53 -0.95
CA TYR A 115 -11.96 -7.27 -0.26
C TYR A 115 -12.36 -7.61 1.16
N TYR A 116 -12.95 -6.66 1.87
CA TYR A 116 -13.46 -6.84 3.21
C TYR A 116 -14.49 -7.96 3.26
N ASN A 117 -15.49 -7.95 2.38
CA ASN A 117 -16.54 -8.97 2.38
C ASN A 117 -15.96 -10.39 2.16
N ARG A 118 -15.06 -10.55 1.18
CA ARG A 118 -14.39 -11.85 0.93
C ARG A 118 -13.49 -12.26 2.08
N TRP A 119 -12.78 -11.31 2.69
CA TRP A 119 -11.92 -11.54 3.83
C TRP A 119 -12.72 -12.04 5.04
N MET A 120 -13.78 -11.32 5.40
CA MET A 120 -14.64 -11.68 6.54
C MET A 120 -15.42 -12.97 6.29
N GLN A 121 -15.74 -13.30 5.04
CA GLN A 121 -16.31 -14.59 4.69
C GLN A 121 -15.33 -15.75 4.92
N LYS A 122 -14.05 -15.58 4.57
CA LYS A 122 -13.03 -16.63 4.73
C LYS A 122 -12.55 -16.74 6.19
N TRP A 123 -12.34 -15.59 6.85
CA TRP A 123 -11.86 -15.50 8.22
C TRP A 123 -12.78 -14.57 9.02
N PRO A 124 -13.90 -15.10 9.55
CA PRO A 124 -14.87 -14.28 10.28
C PRO A 124 -14.39 -13.84 11.67
N THR A 125 -13.38 -14.52 12.24
CA THR A 125 -12.82 -14.17 13.55
C THR A 125 -11.30 -14.13 13.53
N ILE A 126 -10.72 -13.49 14.55
CA ILE A 126 -9.27 -13.44 14.74
C ILE A 126 -8.63 -14.84 14.82
N HIS A 127 -9.32 -15.82 15.40
CA HIS A 127 -8.86 -17.20 15.47
C HIS A 127 -8.72 -17.82 14.08
N HIS A 128 -9.69 -17.58 13.20
CA HIS A 128 -9.63 -18.09 11.82
C HIS A 128 -8.42 -17.50 11.08
N LEU A 129 -8.18 -16.19 11.21
CA LEU A 129 -7.03 -15.55 10.61
C LEU A 129 -5.70 -16.06 11.20
N ALA A 130 -5.62 -16.28 12.51
CA ALA A 130 -4.39 -16.74 13.15
C ALA A 130 -3.93 -18.13 12.66
N HIS A 131 -4.86 -18.99 12.23
CA HIS A 131 -4.55 -20.29 11.63
C HIS A 131 -4.19 -20.21 10.14
N ALA A 132 -4.37 -19.07 9.49
CA ALA A 132 -4.05 -18.90 8.08
C ALA A 132 -2.54 -18.94 7.82
N SER A 133 -2.18 -19.46 6.65
CA SER A 133 -0.83 -19.31 6.12
C SER A 133 -0.60 -17.90 5.56
N LEU A 134 0.65 -17.44 5.54
CA LEU A 134 1.01 -16.16 4.92
C LEU A 134 0.68 -16.14 3.42
N GLU A 135 0.76 -17.29 2.75
CA GLU A 135 0.46 -17.41 1.32
C GLU A 135 -1.02 -17.16 1.05
N GLU A 136 -1.92 -17.77 1.83
CA GLU A 136 -3.35 -17.50 1.71
C GLU A 136 -3.70 -16.04 2.02
N VAL A 137 -3.07 -15.44 3.02
CA VAL A 137 -3.26 -14.02 3.36
C VAL A 137 -2.81 -13.12 2.20
N ASN A 138 -1.64 -13.40 1.61
CA ASN A 138 -1.14 -12.67 0.45
C ASN A 138 -2.07 -12.82 -0.76
N GLU A 139 -2.63 -14.00 -0.99
CA GLU A 139 -3.59 -14.25 -2.07
C GLU A 139 -4.90 -13.47 -1.87
N MET A 140 -5.44 -13.45 -0.65
CA MET A 140 -6.65 -12.68 -0.33
C MET A 140 -6.42 -11.16 -0.40
N TRP A 141 -5.19 -10.71 -0.12
CA TRP A 141 -4.79 -9.31 -0.18
C TRP A 141 -4.37 -8.84 -1.60
N ALA A 142 -4.25 -9.78 -2.54
CA ALA A 142 -3.70 -9.51 -3.85
C ALA A 142 -4.46 -8.42 -4.60
N GLY A 143 -3.78 -7.32 -4.90
CA GLY A 143 -4.36 -6.16 -5.59
C GLY A 143 -4.63 -4.95 -4.69
N LEU A 144 -4.67 -5.09 -3.36
CA LEU A 144 -4.80 -3.95 -2.43
C LEU A 144 -3.50 -3.15 -2.27
N GLY A 145 -2.35 -3.75 -2.59
CA GLY A 145 -1.05 -3.14 -2.38
C GLY A 145 -0.65 -3.06 -0.90
N TYR A 146 0.59 -2.61 -0.64
CA TYR A 146 1.16 -2.51 0.71
C TYR A 146 1.01 -3.81 1.53
N TYR A 147 1.45 -4.94 0.98
CA TYR A 147 1.28 -6.29 1.54
C TYR A 147 1.83 -6.49 2.96
N ARG A 148 2.79 -5.65 3.38
CA ARG A 148 3.25 -5.62 4.77
C ARG A 148 2.10 -5.42 5.77
N ARG A 149 1.04 -4.72 5.38
CA ARG A 149 -0.20 -4.55 6.18
C ARG A 149 -0.87 -5.89 6.48
N ALA A 150 -1.07 -6.73 5.46
CA ALA A 150 -1.68 -8.05 5.60
C ALA A 150 -0.81 -8.98 6.47
N ARG A 151 0.50 -8.91 6.29
CA ARG A 151 1.46 -9.66 7.11
C ARG A 151 1.38 -9.27 8.58
N PHE A 152 1.37 -7.97 8.89
CA PHE A 152 1.23 -7.51 10.27
C PHE A 152 -0.13 -7.85 10.87
N LEU A 153 -1.20 -7.84 10.09
CA LEU A 153 -2.52 -8.28 10.53
C LEU A 153 -2.50 -9.77 10.95
N LEU A 154 -1.84 -10.63 10.16
CA LEU A 154 -1.63 -12.05 10.51
C LEU A 154 -0.74 -12.22 11.75
N GLU A 155 0.39 -11.52 11.82
CA GLU A 155 1.32 -11.57 12.96
C GLU A 155 0.64 -11.12 14.26
N GLY A 156 -0.12 -10.02 14.21
CA GLY A 156 -0.89 -9.52 15.34
C GLY A 156 -2.01 -10.49 15.75
N ALA A 157 -2.71 -11.10 14.78
CA ALA A 157 -3.74 -12.11 15.08
C ALA A 157 -3.15 -13.34 15.78
N LYS A 158 -2.00 -13.83 15.30
CA LYS A 158 -1.26 -14.93 15.95
C LYS A 158 -0.83 -14.57 17.37
N LYS A 159 -0.32 -13.34 17.57
CA LYS A 159 0.07 -12.85 18.89
C LYS A 159 -1.12 -12.83 19.86
N ILE A 160 -2.25 -12.23 19.46
CA ILE A 160 -3.45 -12.16 20.31
C ILE A 160 -3.97 -13.56 20.66
N VAL A 161 -4.00 -14.48 19.69
CA VAL A 161 -4.44 -15.86 19.94
C VAL A 161 -3.51 -16.60 20.90
N ALA A 162 -2.19 -16.39 20.80
CA ALA A 162 -1.22 -16.94 21.75
C ALA A 162 -1.38 -16.37 23.18
N GLU A 163 -1.86 -15.13 23.31
CA GLU A 163 -2.06 -14.42 24.58
C GLU A 163 -3.49 -14.58 25.15
N GLY A 164 -4.27 -15.57 24.68
CA GLY A 164 -5.60 -15.89 25.23
C GLY A 164 -6.78 -15.52 24.32
N GLY A 165 -6.53 -15.06 23.09
CA GLY A 165 -7.54 -14.94 22.04
C GLY A 165 -8.46 -13.73 22.11
N ARG A 166 -8.26 -12.81 23.06
CA ARG A 166 -9.08 -11.60 23.23
C ARG A 166 -8.33 -10.37 22.73
N ILE A 167 -8.95 -9.62 21.82
CA ILE A 167 -8.45 -8.31 21.38
C ILE A 167 -8.51 -7.35 22.59
N PRO A 168 -7.39 -6.68 22.94
CA PRO A 168 -7.36 -5.73 24.05
C PRO A 168 -8.34 -4.58 23.85
N ARG A 169 -8.98 -4.16 24.94
CA ARG A 169 -9.98 -3.08 24.92
C ARG A 169 -9.35 -1.68 24.88
N GLU A 170 -8.17 -1.55 25.47
CA GLU A 170 -7.46 -0.29 25.62
C GLU A 170 -6.50 0.00 24.46
N ALA A 171 -6.51 1.22 23.95
CA ALA A 171 -5.59 1.72 22.92
C ALA A 171 -4.12 1.59 23.36
N SER A 172 -3.85 1.78 24.66
CA SER A 172 -2.53 1.57 25.27
C SER A 172 -1.97 0.16 25.02
N MET A 173 -2.83 -0.85 25.12
CA MET A 173 -2.49 -2.27 24.95
C MET A 173 -2.50 -2.67 23.48
N LEU A 174 -3.45 -2.17 22.70
CA LEU A 174 -3.52 -2.39 21.26
C LEU A 174 -2.24 -1.94 20.55
N ARG A 175 -1.63 -0.82 20.97
CA ARG A 175 -0.34 -0.33 20.42
C ARG A 175 0.84 -1.28 20.62
N LYS A 176 0.74 -2.26 21.52
CA LYS A 176 1.79 -3.28 21.73
C LYS A 176 1.71 -4.41 20.69
N ILE A 177 0.71 -4.42 19.83
CA ILE A 177 0.52 -5.43 18.78
C ILE A 177 1.25 -4.99 17.50
N PRO A 178 2.02 -5.87 16.84
CA PRO A 178 2.71 -5.54 15.60
C PRO A 178 1.78 -4.94 14.53
N GLY A 179 2.18 -3.79 13.99
CA GLY A 179 1.43 -3.09 12.94
C GLY A 179 0.24 -2.26 13.41
N ILE A 180 -0.08 -2.24 14.70
CA ILE A 180 -1.07 -1.31 15.28
C ILE A 180 -0.36 -0.06 15.79
N GLY A 181 -0.55 1.06 15.10
CA GLY A 181 -0.10 2.40 15.55
C GLY A 181 -1.20 3.18 16.27
N ASP A 182 -0.92 4.44 16.62
CA ASP A 182 -1.85 5.31 17.37
C ASP A 182 -3.22 5.39 16.70
N TYR A 183 -3.27 5.64 15.38
CA TYR A 183 -4.51 5.69 14.61
C TYR A 183 -5.36 4.42 14.75
N THR A 184 -4.78 3.25 14.42
CA THR A 184 -5.53 1.98 14.44
C THR A 184 -5.91 1.57 15.86
N SER A 185 -5.08 1.86 16.86
CA SER A 185 -5.41 1.60 18.26
C SER A 185 -6.61 2.43 18.73
N GLY A 186 -6.62 3.74 18.43
CA GLY A 186 -7.74 4.62 18.76
C GLY A 186 -9.02 4.24 18.02
N ALA A 187 -8.91 3.84 16.75
CA ALA A 187 -10.05 3.43 15.94
C ALA A 187 -10.71 2.16 16.52
N ILE A 188 -9.93 1.12 16.81
CA ILE A 188 -10.47 -0.11 17.41
C ILE A 188 -11.07 0.19 18.79
N ALA A 189 -10.31 0.87 19.66
CA ALA A 189 -10.73 1.10 21.03
C ALA A 189 -11.99 1.98 21.14
N SER A 190 -12.07 3.05 20.35
CA SER A 190 -13.25 3.93 20.38
C SER A 190 -14.46 3.31 19.68
N ILE A 191 -14.29 2.66 18.52
CA ILE A 191 -15.41 2.15 17.71
C ILE A 191 -15.97 0.83 18.27
N ALA A 192 -15.11 -0.06 18.78
CA ALA A 192 -15.54 -1.37 19.28
C ALA A 192 -15.72 -1.41 20.80
N PHE A 193 -14.90 -0.66 21.55
CA PHE A 193 -14.87 -0.76 23.01
C PHE A 193 -15.27 0.52 23.75
N LYS A 194 -15.70 1.57 23.02
CA LYS A 194 -16.14 2.86 23.58
C LYS A 194 -15.10 3.57 24.45
N GLU A 195 -13.79 3.30 24.24
CA GLU A 195 -12.76 4.08 24.91
C GLU A 195 -12.73 5.51 24.35
N ALA A 196 -12.75 6.51 25.22
CA ALA A 196 -12.72 7.92 24.85
C ALA A 196 -11.32 8.39 24.42
N VAL A 197 -10.86 7.89 23.27
CA VAL A 197 -9.57 8.22 22.66
C VAL A 197 -9.72 8.78 21.25
N PRO A 198 -8.87 9.73 20.83
CA PRO A 198 -8.96 10.35 19.51
C PRO A 198 -8.46 9.43 18.41
N VAL A 199 -8.90 9.74 17.19
CA VAL A 199 -8.39 9.15 15.96
C VAL A 199 -8.00 10.28 15.01
N VAL A 200 -6.79 10.23 14.46
CA VAL A 200 -6.27 11.27 13.55
C VAL A 200 -5.75 10.64 12.26
N ASP A 201 -6.47 10.83 11.16
CA ASP A 201 -6.03 10.53 9.79
C ASP A 201 -5.91 11.81 8.95
N GLY A 202 -5.64 11.65 7.64
CA GLY A 202 -5.60 12.80 6.72
C GLY A 202 -6.93 13.54 6.55
N ASN A 203 -8.07 12.91 6.84
CA ASN A 203 -9.39 13.56 6.83
C ASN A 203 -9.56 14.43 8.08
N VAL A 204 -9.33 13.87 9.26
CA VAL A 204 -9.40 14.56 10.54
C VAL A 204 -8.42 15.73 10.59
N ILE A 205 -7.17 15.52 10.17
CA ILE A 205 -6.17 16.61 10.05
C ILE A 205 -6.71 17.77 9.22
N ARG A 206 -7.32 17.48 8.06
CA ARG A 206 -7.83 18.52 7.17
C ARG A 206 -9.02 19.26 7.77
N VAL A 207 -9.94 18.54 8.43
CA VAL A 207 -11.09 19.13 9.11
C VAL A 207 -10.60 20.06 10.23
N ILE A 208 -9.76 19.57 11.15
CA ILE A 208 -9.25 20.35 12.27
C ILE A 208 -8.40 21.53 11.79
N ALA A 209 -7.56 21.33 10.76
CA ALA A 209 -6.76 22.40 10.18
C ALA A 209 -7.62 23.55 9.64
N ARG A 210 -8.78 23.24 9.05
CA ARG A 210 -9.71 24.26 8.55
C ARG A 210 -10.52 24.90 9.67
N LEU A 211 -11.00 24.10 10.63
CA LEU A 211 -11.71 24.61 11.82
C LEU A 211 -10.85 25.64 12.57
N ARG A 212 -9.55 25.38 12.69
CA ARG A 212 -8.61 26.23 13.45
C ARG A 212 -7.65 27.06 12.59
N ALA A 213 -7.87 27.15 11.28
CA ALA A 213 -7.01 27.86 10.34
C ALA A 213 -5.49 27.56 10.54
N ILE A 214 -5.15 26.28 10.74
CA ILE A 214 -3.76 25.82 10.92
C ILE A 214 -3.14 25.58 9.54
N SER A 215 -2.28 26.51 9.09
CA SER A 215 -1.57 26.44 7.81
C SER A 215 -0.26 25.65 7.85
N ALA A 216 0.13 25.10 9.02
CA ALA A 216 1.39 24.37 9.15
C ALA A 216 1.40 23.04 8.35
N ASN A 217 2.60 22.59 7.97
CA ASN A 217 2.77 21.30 7.31
C ASN A 217 2.35 20.16 8.25
N PRO A 218 1.34 19.34 7.89
CA PRO A 218 0.78 18.33 8.78
C PRO A 218 1.72 17.14 9.03
N LYS A 219 2.86 17.07 8.33
CA LYS A 219 3.88 16.05 8.53
C LYS A 219 4.92 16.41 9.59
N ASP A 220 4.93 17.66 10.05
CA ASP A 220 5.89 18.10 11.07
C ASP A 220 5.49 17.52 12.44
N SER A 221 6.47 17.06 13.21
CA SER A 221 6.25 16.34 14.47
C SER A 221 5.51 17.16 15.53
N VAL A 222 5.71 18.48 15.57
CA VAL A 222 4.99 19.39 16.46
C VAL A 222 3.55 19.57 15.99
N THR A 223 3.35 19.79 14.70
CA THR A 223 2.03 19.98 14.09
C THR A 223 1.14 18.75 14.25
N ILE A 224 1.68 17.54 14.03
CA ILE A 224 0.90 16.31 14.21
C ILE A 224 0.48 16.12 15.67
N LYS A 225 1.37 16.38 16.65
CA LYS A 225 1.02 16.34 18.08
C LYS A 225 -0.10 17.32 18.42
N ARG A 226 -0.09 18.51 17.80
CA ARG A 226 -1.16 19.49 17.94
C ARG A 226 -2.50 18.95 17.43
N PHE A 227 -2.54 18.32 16.27
CA PHE A 227 -3.77 17.70 15.77
C PHE A 227 -4.30 16.60 16.69
N TRP A 228 -3.40 15.80 17.29
CA TRP A 228 -3.80 14.82 18.32
C TRP A 228 -4.39 15.48 19.58
N LYS A 229 -3.78 16.56 20.08
CA LYS A 229 -4.31 17.34 21.23
C LYS A 229 -5.71 17.89 20.93
N LEU A 230 -5.90 18.48 19.74
CA LEU A 230 -7.17 19.05 19.31
C LEU A 230 -8.25 17.99 19.08
N ALA A 231 -7.89 16.87 18.45
CA ALA A 231 -8.81 15.75 18.29
C ALA A 231 -9.25 15.20 19.67
N ALA A 232 -8.33 15.10 20.63
CA ALA A 232 -8.63 14.63 21.98
C ALA A 232 -9.64 15.53 22.72
N GLN A 233 -9.60 16.85 22.50
CA GLN A 233 -10.61 17.77 23.05
C GLN A 233 -12.00 17.47 22.49
N LEU A 234 -12.08 17.15 21.19
CA LEU A 234 -13.36 16.90 20.53
C LEU A 234 -14.00 15.58 20.93
N VAL A 235 -13.23 14.52 21.22
CA VAL A 235 -13.76 13.17 21.52
C VAL A 235 -14.95 13.20 22.49
N ASP A 236 -16.07 12.65 22.05
CA ASP A 236 -17.27 12.57 22.87
C ASP A 236 -17.12 11.44 23.91
N PRO A 237 -17.36 11.69 25.21
CA PRO A 237 -17.18 10.67 26.24
C PRO A 237 -18.22 9.54 26.19
N LEU A 238 -19.36 9.73 25.53
CA LEU A 238 -20.44 8.73 25.45
C LEU A 238 -20.42 7.96 24.13
N ARG A 239 -20.08 8.63 23.03
CA ARG A 239 -20.05 8.11 21.65
C ARG A 239 -18.70 8.37 20.96
N PRO A 240 -17.55 7.98 21.56
CA PRO A 240 -16.24 8.33 21.02
C PRO A 240 -15.98 7.75 19.63
N GLY A 241 -16.42 6.51 19.40
CA GLY A 241 -16.32 5.85 18.10
C GLY A 241 -17.11 6.54 17.00
N ASP A 242 -18.34 6.98 17.31
CA ASP A 242 -19.19 7.67 16.33
C ASP A 242 -18.64 9.05 16.01
N LEU A 243 -18.15 9.80 17.01
CA LEU A 243 -17.55 11.11 16.76
C LEU A 243 -16.27 11.00 15.92
N ASN A 244 -15.39 10.04 16.24
CA ASN A 244 -14.19 9.80 15.43
C ASN A 244 -14.57 9.47 13.98
N GLN A 245 -15.60 8.65 13.78
CA GLN A 245 -16.14 8.36 12.46
C GLN A 245 -16.82 9.56 11.80
N ALA A 246 -17.50 10.42 12.54
CA ALA A 246 -18.11 11.65 12.03
C ALA A 246 -17.06 12.61 11.50
N LEU A 247 -15.94 12.80 12.20
CA LEU A 247 -14.83 13.63 11.72
C LEU A 247 -14.18 13.05 10.45
N MET A 248 -13.96 11.73 10.41
CA MET A 248 -13.45 11.05 9.22
C MET A 248 -14.42 11.16 8.04
N GLU A 249 -15.71 10.96 8.27
CA GLU A 249 -16.78 11.03 7.28
C GLU A 249 -16.94 12.44 6.74
N LEU A 250 -16.98 13.45 7.61
CA LEU A 250 -17.05 14.86 7.23
C LEU A 250 -15.90 15.23 6.32
N GLY A 251 -14.67 14.85 6.66
CA GLY A 251 -13.52 15.06 5.80
C GLY A 251 -13.69 14.34 4.46
N ALA A 252 -14.16 13.09 4.46
CA ALA A 252 -14.28 12.29 3.25
C ALA A 252 -15.37 12.78 2.28
N THR A 253 -16.49 13.30 2.77
CA THR A 253 -17.70 13.56 1.95
C THR A 253 -18.04 15.04 1.79
N VAL A 254 -17.71 15.89 2.77
CA VAL A 254 -18.10 17.31 2.77
C VAL A 254 -16.88 18.21 2.69
N CYS A 255 -15.98 18.11 3.66
CA CYS A 255 -14.77 18.91 3.77
C CYS A 255 -13.64 18.31 2.90
N THR A 256 -13.89 18.18 1.59
CA THR A 256 -12.98 17.49 0.67
C THR A 256 -11.71 18.30 0.35
N PRO A 257 -10.65 17.67 -0.21
CA PRO A 257 -9.37 18.35 -0.45
C PRO A 257 -9.40 19.50 -1.46
N LEU A 258 -10.30 19.47 -2.45
CA LEU A 258 -10.32 20.44 -3.56
C LEU A 258 -11.59 21.28 -3.58
N ASN A 259 -12.77 20.66 -3.46
CA ASN A 259 -14.06 21.32 -3.56
C ASN A 259 -14.90 21.03 -2.31
N PRO A 260 -14.58 21.63 -1.15
CA PRO A 260 -15.35 21.41 0.05
C PRO A 260 -16.75 22.03 -0.06
N SER A 261 -17.78 21.28 0.34
CA SER A 261 -19.17 21.75 0.35
C SER A 261 -19.47 22.56 1.61
N CYS A 262 -18.81 23.71 1.76
CA CYS A 262 -18.88 24.52 2.98
C CYS A 262 -20.29 24.99 3.33
N SER A 263 -21.15 25.24 2.34
CA SER A 263 -22.54 25.65 2.54
C SER A 263 -23.43 24.58 3.17
N SER A 264 -23.07 23.30 3.02
CA SER A 264 -23.79 22.17 3.60
C SER A 264 -23.01 21.52 4.76
N CYS A 265 -21.97 22.18 5.27
CA CYS A 265 -21.14 21.65 6.34
C CYS A 265 -21.81 21.92 7.70
N PRO A 266 -22.06 20.88 8.51
CA PRO A 266 -22.80 21.00 9.78
C PRO A 266 -22.06 21.85 10.82
N VAL A 267 -20.74 22.02 10.64
CA VAL A 267 -19.86 22.77 11.56
C VAL A 267 -19.25 24.00 10.88
N SER A 268 -19.92 24.53 9.85
CA SER A 268 -19.41 25.67 9.07
C SER A 268 -19.28 26.96 9.89
N GLU A 269 -20.15 27.17 10.89
CA GLU A 269 -20.14 28.35 11.76
C GLU A 269 -18.89 28.40 12.65
N PHE A 270 -18.34 27.25 13.03
CA PHE A 270 -17.11 27.11 13.81
C PHE A 270 -15.83 27.15 12.95
N CYS A 271 -15.95 27.29 11.63
CA CYS A 271 -14.81 27.12 10.73
C CYS A 271 -14.03 28.42 10.52
N HIS A 272 -12.91 28.58 11.22
CA HIS A 272 -12.06 29.78 11.11
C HIS A 272 -11.56 30.00 9.67
N ALA A 273 -11.14 28.95 8.96
CA ALA A 273 -10.70 29.09 7.57
C ALA A 273 -11.82 29.59 6.64
N LEU A 274 -13.07 29.19 6.89
CA LEU A 274 -14.22 29.69 6.13
C LEU A 274 -14.53 31.15 6.49
N SER A 275 -14.44 31.51 7.77
CA SER A 275 -14.60 32.89 8.23
C SER A 275 -13.57 33.81 7.56
N ILE A 276 -12.30 33.42 7.55
CA ILE A 276 -11.22 34.17 6.88
C ILE A 276 -11.53 34.32 5.38
N ALA A 277 -11.83 33.22 4.68
CA ALA A 277 -12.11 33.25 3.24
C ALA A 277 -13.34 34.10 2.86
N LYS A 278 -14.31 34.29 3.76
CA LYS A 278 -15.45 35.20 3.56
C LYS A 278 -15.06 36.68 3.66
N HIS A 279 -14.04 37.00 4.46
CA HIS A 279 -13.58 38.38 4.69
C HIS A 279 -12.38 38.77 3.80
N ASP A 280 -11.60 37.80 3.34
CA ASP A 280 -10.44 37.99 2.47
C ASP A 280 -10.51 37.05 1.27
N SER A 281 -10.81 37.62 0.09
CA SER A 281 -10.93 36.86 -1.16
C SER A 281 -9.60 36.27 -1.66
N THR A 282 -8.47 36.64 -1.08
CA THR A 282 -7.15 36.09 -1.44
C THR A 282 -6.84 34.76 -0.76
N VAL A 283 -7.62 34.40 0.28
CA VAL A 283 -7.44 33.17 1.07
C VAL A 283 -8.59 32.21 0.80
N ALA A 284 -8.26 30.95 0.48
CA ALA A 284 -9.23 29.89 0.31
C ALA A 284 -9.21 28.91 1.49
N VAL A 285 -10.37 28.32 1.81
CA VAL A 285 -10.45 27.21 2.79
C VAL A 285 -9.49 26.06 2.44
N THR A 286 -9.20 25.87 1.16
CA THR A 286 -8.28 24.85 0.63
C THR A 286 -6.81 25.12 0.89
N ASP A 287 -6.45 26.31 1.36
CA ASP A 287 -5.07 26.66 1.74
C ASP A 287 -4.68 26.02 3.09
N TYR A 288 -5.68 25.49 3.81
CA TYR A 288 -5.52 24.81 5.08
C TYR A 288 -5.81 23.29 4.94
N PRO A 289 -4.88 22.40 5.35
CA PRO A 289 -3.48 22.68 5.71
C PRO A 289 -2.61 22.86 4.46
N VAL A 290 -1.42 23.46 4.62
CA VAL A 290 -0.46 23.58 3.51
C VAL A 290 -0.04 22.19 3.03
N LYS A 291 -0.07 22.01 1.70
CA LYS A 291 0.35 20.77 1.05
C LYS A 291 1.87 20.65 1.12
N GLY A 292 2.36 19.59 1.75
CA GLY A 292 3.78 19.26 1.70
C GLY A 292 4.25 18.96 0.27
N VAL A 293 5.49 19.36 -0.05
CA VAL A 293 6.13 19.09 -1.34
C VAL A 293 6.29 17.57 -1.53
N LYS A 294 5.88 17.05 -2.68
CA LYS A 294 6.05 15.62 -3.02
C LYS A 294 7.51 15.37 -3.40
N VAL A 295 8.15 14.41 -2.74
CA VAL A 295 9.48 13.92 -3.10
C VAL A 295 9.40 13.19 -4.45
N LYS A 296 10.36 13.45 -5.34
CA LYS A 296 10.45 12.76 -6.63
C LYS A 296 10.71 11.27 -6.40
N GLN A 297 9.98 10.44 -7.12
CA GLN A 297 10.13 8.98 -7.04
C GLN A 297 11.48 8.57 -7.64
N ARG A 298 12.11 7.54 -7.06
CA ARG A 298 13.29 6.92 -7.68
C ARG A 298 12.90 6.15 -8.94
N CYS A 299 13.77 6.09 -9.93
CA CYS A 299 13.55 5.35 -11.17
C CYS A 299 14.36 4.05 -11.13
N ASP A 300 13.67 2.91 -11.13
CA ASP A 300 14.29 1.58 -11.12
C ASP A 300 13.97 0.87 -12.46
N PHE A 301 14.81 -0.07 -12.86
CA PHE A 301 14.69 -0.83 -14.11
C PHE A 301 14.77 -2.33 -13.83
N SER A 302 13.95 -3.13 -14.50
CA SER A 302 13.96 -4.59 -14.34
C SER A 302 13.72 -5.33 -15.64
N ALA A 303 14.52 -6.37 -15.89
CA ALA A 303 14.27 -7.35 -16.94
C ALA A 303 13.49 -8.54 -16.36
N VAL A 304 12.34 -8.86 -16.97
CA VAL A 304 11.47 -9.97 -16.58
C VAL A 304 11.49 -11.02 -17.69
N CYS A 305 11.77 -12.27 -17.32
CA CYS A 305 11.73 -13.41 -18.24
C CYS A 305 10.56 -14.34 -17.85
N VAL A 306 9.52 -14.36 -18.67
CA VAL A 306 8.42 -15.31 -18.51
C VAL A 306 8.85 -16.64 -19.10
N VAL A 307 9.07 -17.63 -18.23
CA VAL A 307 9.42 -18.99 -18.65
C VAL A 307 8.17 -19.84 -18.73
N GLU A 308 7.84 -20.28 -19.94
CA GLU A 308 6.75 -21.19 -20.22
C GLU A 308 7.29 -22.56 -20.65
N LEU A 309 6.79 -23.59 -20.00
CA LEU A 309 7.09 -24.99 -20.27
C LEU A 309 5.92 -25.60 -21.04
N VAL A 310 6.21 -26.06 -22.25
CA VAL A 310 5.29 -26.84 -23.07
C VAL A 310 5.68 -28.31 -22.92
N VAL A 311 4.78 -29.10 -22.34
CA VAL A 311 4.96 -30.55 -22.23
C VAL A 311 4.43 -31.18 -23.51
N ALA A 312 5.28 -31.89 -24.24
CA ALA A 312 4.81 -32.70 -25.37
C ALA A 312 4.05 -33.92 -24.81
N LYS A 313 2.74 -34.00 -25.06
CA LYS A 313 1.95 -35.19 -24.68
C LYS A 313 2.35 -36.37 -25.56
N THR A 314 2.50 -37.56 -24.96
CA THR A 314 2.43 -38.84 -25.67
C THR A 314 1.05 -39.00 -26.31
N LEU A 315 0.98 -39.74 -27.42
CA LEU A 315 -0.12 -39.83 -28.41
C LEU A 315 -1.54 -40.24 -27.89
N SER A 316 -1.82 -40.22 -26.60
CA SER A 316 -3.06 -40.77 -26.00
C SER A 316 -4.01 -39.76 -25.36
N GLU A 317 -3.73 -38.46 -25.41
CA GLU A 317 -4.65 -37.44 -24.87
C GLU A 317 -4.83 -36.28 -25.85
N GLU A 318 -5.80 -36.44 -26.75
CA GLU A 318 -6.31 -35.35 -27.56
C GLU A 318 -7.07 -34.33 -26.69
N ASN A 319 -6.71 -33.07 -26.91
CA ASN A 319 -7.27 -31.83 -26.38
C ASN A 319 -6.59 -31.22 -25.13
N GLN A 320 -5.88 -30.11 -25.43
CA GLN A 320 -5.17 -29.15 -24.56
C GLN A 320 -3.74 -29.53 -24.15
N SER A 321 -2.77 -28.99 -24.90
CA SER A 321 -1.40 -28.81 -24.42
C SER A 321 -1.43 -27.97 -23.15
N SER A 322 -1.13 -28.56 -21.99
CA SER A 322 -1.04 -27.82 -20.74
C SER A 322 0.29 -27.07 -20.70
N SER A 323 0.26 -25.75 -20.89
CA SER A 323 1.44 -24.94 -20.62
C SER A 323 1.55 -24.62 -19.13
N LYS A 324 2.77 -24.76 -18.60
CA LYS A 324 3.11 -24.41 -17.22
C LYS A 324 4.05 -23.21 -17.22
N PHE A 325 3.94 -22.35 -16.23
CA PHE A 325 4.76 -21.16 -16.06
C PHE A 325 5.59 -21.29 -14.80
N ILE A 326 6.83 -20.82 -14.85
CA ILE A 326 7.69 -20.76 -13.67
C ILE A 326 7.48 -19.44 -12.95
N LEU A 327 7.19 -19.52 -11.66
CA LEU A 327 7.21 -18.40 -10.74
C LEU A 327 8.30 -18.59 -9.69
N VAL A 328 8.91 -17.49 -9.27
CA VAL A 328 9.86 -17.41 -8.16
C VAL A 328 9.24 -16.64 -7.01
N LYS A 329 9.52 -17.06 -5.77
CA LYS A 329 9.12 -16.34 -4.57
C LYS A 329 10.17 -15.28 -4.27
N ARG A 330 9.72 -14.04 -4.10
CA ARG A 330 10.59 -12.94 -3.65
C ARG A 330 11.08 -13.21 -2.22
N PRO A 331 12.24 -12.66 -1.82
CA PRO A 331 12.72 -12.74 -0.44
C PRO A 331 11.64 -12.28 0.57
N ASP A 332 11.73 -12.74 1.81
CA ASP A 332 10.76 -12.38 2.87
C ASP A 332 10.93 -10.93 3.38
N GLU A 333 11.88 -10.18 2.82
CA GLU A 333 12.11 -8.77 3.10
C GLU A 333 12.18 -7.91 1.83
N GLY A 334 12.01 -6.60 1.99
CA GLY A 334 12.08 -5.62 0.91
C GLY A 334 10.78 -5.46 0.12
N LEU A 335 10.92 -4.99 -1.14
CA LEU A 335 9.78 -4.68 -2.00
C LEU A 335 9.03 -5.97 -2.39
N LEU A 336 7.71 -5.99 -2.15
CA LEU A 336 6.82 -7.11 -2.47
C LEU A 336 7.27 -8.44 -1.82
N ALA A 337 7.79 -8.35 -0.59
CA ALA A 337 8.30 -9.48 0.18
C ALA A 337 7.36 -10.70 0.22
N GLY A 338 7.93 -11.89 -0.03
CA GLY A 338 7.23 -13.17 0.02
C GLY A 338 6.21 -13.43 -1.09
N LEU A 339 6.04 -12.51 -2.06
CA LEU A 339 5.11 -12.67 -3.17
C LEU A 339 5.73 -13.43 -4.35
N TRP A 340 4.87 -14.04 -5.15
CA TRP A 340 5.25 -14.76 -6.36
C TRP A 340 5.35 -13.82 -7.57
N GLU A 341 6.41 -13.98 -8.36
CA GLU A 341 6.63 -13.24 -9.60
C GLU A 341 7.27 -14.11 -10.68
N PHE A 342 7.27 -13.62 -11.91
CA PHE A 342 8.11 -14.21 -12.95
C PHE A 342 9.59 -13.91 -12.67
N PRO A 343 10.51 -14.79 -13.09
CA PRO A 343 11.96 -14.54 -13.00
C PRO A 343 12.32 -13.12 -13.42
N SER A 344 12.93 -12.36 -12.52
CA SER A 344 13.24 -10.95 -12.74
C SER A 344 14.63 -10.58 -12.24
N VAL A 345 15.25 -9.60 -12.90
CA VAL A 345 16.56 -9.06 -12.54
C VAL A 345 16.47 -7.54 -12.49
N LEU A 346 17.01 -6.92 -11.44
CA LEU A 346 17.17 -5.46 -11.35
C LEU A 346 18.35 -5.01 -12.20
N LEU A 347 18.19 -3.89 -12.90
CA LEU A 347 19.17 -3.34 -13.83
C LEU A 347 19.68 -1.99 -13.31
N ASP A 348 20.95 -1.71 -13.57
CA ASP A 348 21.58 -0.42 -13.27
C ASP A 348 21.34 0.58 -14.41
N GLY A 349 20.09 1.02 -14.54
CA GLY A 349 19.67 1.97 -15.59
C GLY A 349 18.99 1.34 -16.81
N GLU A 350 18.73 2.18 -17.81
CA GLU A 350 18.26 1.71 -19.11
C GLU A 350 19.38 0.99 -19.85
N THR A 351 19.08 -0.20 -20.34
CA THR A 351 20.04 -1.07 -21.03
C THR A 351 19.41 -1.61 -22.31
N ASP A 352 20.22 -2.03 -23.27
CA ASP A 352 19.77 -2.62 -24.54
C ASP A 352 19.26 -4.07 -24.36
N ALA A 353 18.64 -4.61 -25.41
CA ALA A 353 18.03 -5.94 -25.35
C ALA A 353 19.02 -7.08 -25.09
N LEU A 354 20.26 -6.98 -25.58
CA LEU A 354 21.28 -8.02 -25.39
C LEU A 354 21.72 -8.06 -23.92
N THR A 355 22.03 -6.91 -23.33
CA THR A 355 22.40 -6.80 -21.91
C THR A 355 21.31 -7.37 -21.00
N ARG A 356 20.04 -7.04 -21.27
CA ARG A 356 18.89 -7.58 -20.52
C ARG A 356 18.79 -9.10 -20.65
N ARG A 357 18.93 -9.61 -21.87
CA ARG A 357 18.87 -11.05 -22.19
C ARG A 357 20.00 -11.84 -21.53
N GLU A 358 21.20 -11.28 -21.45
CA GLU A 358 22.33 -11.90 -20.75
C GLU A 358 22.07 -11.95 -19.24
N ALA A 359 21.56 -10.87 -18.66
CA ALA A 359 21.20 -10.80 -17.24
C ALA A 359 20.13 -11.84 -16.87
N THR A 360 19.05 -11.96 -17.65
CA THR A 360 18.02 -12.99 -17.42
C THR A 360 18.55 -14.41 -17.64
N THR A 361 19.41 -14.62 -18.65
CA THR A 361 20.04 -15.94 -18.88
C THR A 361 20.91 -16.36 -17.69
N ARG A 362 21.69 -15.43 -17.13
CA ARG A 362 22.51 -15.66 -15.94
C ARG A 362 21.63 -16.02 -14.74
N PHE A 363 20.58 -15.25 -14.51
CA PHE A 363 19.63 -15.52 -13.42
C PHE A 363 19.01 -16.92 -13.51
N LEU A 364 18.51 -17.31 -14.70
CA LEU A 364 17.90 -18.62 -14.92
C LEU A 364 18.90 -19.76 -14.68
N LYS A 365 20.15 -19.59 -15.09
CA LYS A 365 21.21 -20.58 -14.86
C LYS A 365 21.59 -20.70 -13.38
N GLU A 366 21.79 -19.59 -12.69
CA GLU A 366 22.27 -19.58 -11.31
C GLU A 366 21.19 -20.01 -10.32
N ASN A 367 19.97 -19.49 -10.48
CA ASN A 367 18.88 -19.64 -9.52
C ASN A 367 17.92 -20.79 -9.85
N LEU A 368 17.70 -21.09 -11.13
CA LEU A 368 16.77 -22.14 -11.58
C LEU A 368 17.46 -23.34 -12.25
N LYS A 369 18.79 -23.30 -12.40
CA LYS A 369 19.60 -24.33 -13.07
C LYS A 369 19.20 -24.60 -14.52
N ILE A 370 18.54 -23.64 -15.17
CA ILE A 370 18.16 -23.72 -16.58
C ILE A 370 19.30 -23.12 -17.42
N ASP A 371 20.17 -23.97 -17.96
CA ASP A 371 21.25 -23.53 -18.86
C ASP A 371 20.75 -23.51 -20.32
N ILE A 372 20.24 -22.36 -20.75
CA ILE A 372 19.69 -22.14 -22.09
C ILE A 372 20.72 -22.47 -23.19
N ARG A 373 22.02 -22.24 -22.96
CA ARG A 373 23.07 -22.47 -23.96
C ARG A 373 23.33 -23.96 -24.22
N LYS A 374 23.01 -24.81 -23.24
CA LYS A 374 23.14 -26.28 -23.34
C LYS A 374 21.81 -26.97 -23.65
N THR A 375 20.70 -26.25 -23.49
CA THR A 375 19.35 -26.81 -23.59
C THR A 375 18.86 -26.79 -25.03
N ARG A 376 18.73 -27.97 -25.67
CA ARG A 376 18.15 -28.12 -27.03
C ARG A 376 16.61 -27.99 -27.07
N SER A 377 16.01 -27.42 -26.03
CA SER A 377 14.57 -27.36 -25.81
C SER A 377 13.96 -25.97 -26.01
N VAL A 378 14.74 -24.97 -26.41
CA VAL A 378 14.21 -23.62 -26.63
C VAL A 378 13.38 -23.59 -27.91
N VAL A 379 12.09 -23.31 -27.78
CA VAL A 379 11.15 -23.16 -28.90
C VAL A 379 11.09 -21.71 -29.37
N LEU A 380 11.04 -20.78 -28.41
CA LEU A 380 10.86 -19.36 -28.67
C LEU A 380 11.57 -18.54 -27.59
N ARG A 381 12.21 -17.44 -28.00
CA ARG A 381 12.71 -16.45 -27.05
C ARG A 381 12.61 -15.03 -27.63
N GLU A 382 11.59 -14.28 -27.24
CA GLU A 382 11.25 -12.99 -27.84
C GLU A 382 11.08 -11.88 -26.80
N ASP A 383 11.56 -10.67 -27.12
CA ASP A 383 11.23 -9.46 -26.37
C ASP A 383 9.80 -9.06 -26.74
N ILE A 384 8.90 -9.03 -25.76
CA ILE A 384 7.48 -8.75 -25.97
C ILE A 384 7.09 -7.31 -25.58
N GLY A 385 8.06 -6.50 -25.18
CA GLY A 385 7.90 -5.07 -24.92
C GLY A 385 8.11 -4.65 -23.46
N GLU A 386 7.83 -3.37 -23.20
CA GLU A 386 8.10 -2.73 -21.90
C GLU A 386 6.88 -1.97 -21.36
N PHE A 387 6.86 -1.75 -20.05
CA PHE A 387 5.93 -0.81 -19.42
C PHE A 387 6.45 -0.26 -18.10
N VAL A 388 5.86 0.84 -17.64
CA VAL A 388 6.14 1.43 -16.33
C VAL A 388 5.07 1.02 -15.31
N HIS A 389 5.52 0.56 -14.15
CA HIS A 389 4.71 0.28 -12.98
C HIS A 389 5.06 1.30 -11.87
N ILE A 390 4.03 1.96 -11.31
CA ILE A 390 4.21 3.03 -10.33
C ILE A 390 3.89 2.53 -8.93
N PHE A 391 4.89 2.60 -8.05
CA PHE A 391 4.74 2.56 -6.59
C PHE A 391 4.80 3.97 -6.04
N SER A 392 4.41 4.18 -4.78
CA SER A 392 4.44 5.51 -4.16
C SER A 392 5.82 6.15 -4.13
N HIS A 393 6.89 5.35 -4.00
CA HIS A 393 8.28 5.81 -3.91
C HIS A 393 9.16 5.37 -5.10
N ILE A 394 8.64 4.56 -6.03
CA ILE A 394 9.41 3.95 -7.12
C ILE A 394 8.61 4.04 -8.42
N ARG A 395 9.27 4.52 -9.48
CA ARG A 395 8.85 4.37 -10.87
C ARG A 395 9.66 3.22 -11.48
N LEU A 396 9.07 2.02 -11.56
CA LEU A 396 9.75 0.81 -12.05
C LEU A 396 9.44 0.59 -13.54
N LYS A 397 10.46 0.66 -14.40
CA LYS A 397 10.33 0.27 -15.81
C LYS A 397 10.66 -1.21 -15.96
N LEU A 398 9.71 -1.99 -16.48
CA LEU A 398 9.86 -3.42 -16.73
C LEU A 398 10.02 -3.69 -18.22
N TYR A 399 11.04 -4.46 -18.57
CA TYR A 399 11.26 -5.04 -19.90
C TYR A 399 10.89 -6.50 -19.85
N VAL A 400 10.06 -6.98 -20.78
CA VAL A 400 9.47 -8.31 -20.70
C VAL A 400 9.93 -9.16 -21.88
N GLU A 401 10.47 -10.34 -21.57
CA GLU A 401 10.85 -11.37 -22.52
C GLU A 401 10.02 -12.64 -22.28
N LEU A 402 9.61 -13.32 -23.34
CA LEU A 402 8.98 -14.63 -23.28
C LEU A 402 9.99 -15.69 -23.71
N LEU A 403 10.22 -16.70 -22.86
CA LEU A 403 11.02 -17.90 -23.15
C LEU A 403 10.12 -19.13 -23.10
N VAL A 404 9.96 -19.82 -24.23
CA VAL A 404 9.21 -21.07 -24.33
C VAL A 404 10.17 -22.24 -24.45
N LEU A 405 10.05 -23.20 -23.54
CA LEU A 405 10.84 -24.42 -23.50
C LEU A 405 9.93 -25.64 -23.73
N GLN A 406 10.37 -26.58 -24.57
CA GLN A 406 9.70 -27.85 -24.81
C GLN A 406 10.44 -29.00 -24.12
N LEU A 407 9.79 -29.63 -23.15
CA LEU A 407 10.38 -30.74 -22.39
C LEU A 407 10.00 -32.08 -23.00
N LYS A 408 11.00 -32.94 -23.21
CA LYS A 408 10.83 -34.31 -23.71
C LYS A 408 10.65 -35.36 -22.60
N GLY A 409 10.98 -35.02 -21.35
CA GLY A 409 10.96 -35.93 -20.19
C GLY A 409 10.38 -35.25 -18.95
N GLY A 410 9.05 -35.08 -18.91
CA GLY A 410 8.35 -34.49 -17.77
C GLY A 410 8.87 -33.10 -17.32
N VAL A 411 8.33 -32.59 -16.22
CA VAL A 411 8.89 -31.39 -15.56
C VAL A 411 10.09 -31.79 -14.70
N ASP A 412 10.11 -33.03 -14.20
CA ASP A 412 11.05 -33.50 -13.18
C ASP A 412 12.50 -33.65 -13.69
N ASP A 413 12.74 -33.92 -14.98
CA ASP A 413 14.10 -34.10 -15.50
C ASP A 413 14.96 -32.82 -15.49
N LEU A 414 14.34 -31.64 -15.47
CA LEU A 414 15.08 -30.38 -15.37
C LEU A 414 15.57 -30.07 -13.95
N PHE A 415 15.02 -30.71 -12.92
CA PHE A 415 15.06 -30.17 -11.56
C PHE A 415 15.47 -31.18 -10.46
N LYS A 416 16.12 -32.29 -10.82
CA LYS A 416 16.53 -33.39 -9.90
C LYS A 416 17.55 -33.01 -8.81
N SER A 417 18.11 -31.80 -8.79
CA SER A 417 19.05 -31.35 -7.75
C SER A 417 18.51 -30.18 -6.93
N LYS A 418 17.73 -30.48 -5.88
CA LYS A 418 17.45 -29.50 -4.82
C LYS A 418 18.65 -29.48 -3.87
N ASP A 419 19.41 -28.40 -3.90
CA ASP A 419 20.44 -28.09 -2.91
C ASP A 419 19.93 -27.00 -1.97
N ASN A 420 20.28 -27.05 -0.68
CA ASN A 420 19.65 -26.31 0.43
C ASN A 420 19.83 -24.77 0.42
N LYS A 421 20.27 -24.17 -0.70
CA LYS A 421 20.48 -22.72 -0.87
C LYS A 421 19.62 -22.05 -1.96
N THR A 422 18.70 -22.78 -2.61
CA THR A 422 18.03 -22.30 -3.84
C THR A 422 16.83 -21.39 -3.61
N THR A 423 16.70 -20.35 -4.45
CA THR A 423 15.49 -19.55 -4.66
C THR A 423 14.25 -20.44 -4.70
N THR A 424 13.24 -20.13 -3.88
CA THR A 424 11.98 -20.89 -3.89
C THR A 424 11.23 -20.60 -5.18
N TRP A 425 10.83 -21.63 -5.92
CA TRP A 425 10.11 -21.51 -7.19
C TRP A 425 8.97 -22.53 -7.27
N LYS A 426 7.99 -22.29 -8.14
CA LYS A 426 6.90 -23.23 -8.44
C LYS A 426 6.52 -23.20 -9.92
N CYS A 427 6.02 -24.32 -10.43
CA CYS A 427 5.40 -24.42 -11.74
C CYS A 427 3.88 -24.36 -11.60
N VAL A 428 3.24 -23.47 -12.36
CA VAL A 428 1.80 -23.22 -12.29
C VAL A 428 1.21 -23.34 -13.68
N ASP A 429 0.11 -24.08 -13.85
CA ASP A 429 -0.58 -24.11 -15.14
C ASP A 429 -1.28 -22.78 -15.45
N SER A 430 -1.67 -22.59 -16.71
CA SER A 430 -2.32 -21.38 -17.20
C SER A 430 -3.63 -21.02 -16.47
N ASN A 431 -4.40 -22.02 -16.02
CA ASN A 431 -5.67 -21.82 -15.34
C ASN A 431 -5.44 -21.34 -13.90
N ALA A 432 -4.58 -22.03 -13.16
CA ALA A 432 -4.17 -21.65 -11.82
C ALA A 432 -3.48 -20.29 -11.80
N LEU A 433 -2.66 -19.96 -12.81
CA LEU A 433 -2.03 -18.65 -12.93
C LEU A 433 -3.04 -17.51 -13.13
N SER A 434 -4.17 -17.80 -13.79
CA SER A 434 -5.24 -16.82 -14.02
C SER A 434 -6.06 -16.54 -12.75
N SER A 435 -6.27 -17.55 -11.90
CA SER A 435 -7.02 -17.45 -10.63
C SER A 435 -6.16 -17.03 -9.43
N MET A 436 -4.84 -17.18 -9.49
CA MET A 436 -3.93 -16.87 -8.39
C MET A 436 -3.96 -15.37 -8.00
N GLY A 437 -3.78 -15.11 -6.70
CA GLY A 437 -3.62 -13.78 -6.13
C GLY A 437 -2.27 -13.14 -6.46
N LEU A 438 -2.05 -12.81 -7.73
CA LEU A 438 -0.83 -12.15 -8.22
C LEU A 438 -0.91 -10.63 -8.10
N THR A 439 0.26 -10.01 -7.96
CA THR A 439 0.38 -8.55 -7.99
C THR A 439 -0.07 -7.99 -9.34
N THR A 440 -0.46 -6.71 -9.34
CA THR A 440 -0.93 -6.03 -10.55
C THR A 440 0.14 -5.97 -11.65
N SER A 441 1.43 -5.84 -11.28
CA SER A 441 2.54 -5.89 -12.23
C SER A 441 2.69 -7.27 -12.88
N VAL A 442 2.66 -8.36 -12.09
CA VAL A 442 2.78 -9.73 -12.59
C VAL A 442 1.59 -10.09 -13.47
N ARG A 443 0.37 -9.73 -13.07
CA ARG A 443 -0.83 -9.92 -13.92
C ARG A 443 -0.72 -9.18 -15.25
N LYS A 444 -0.15 -7.97 -15.25
CA LYS A 444 0.09 -7.20 -16.48
C LYS A 444 1.12 -7.87 -17.39
N VAL A 445 2.23 -8.38 -16.84
CA VAL A 445 3.22 -9.17 -17.58
C VAL A 445 2.56 -10.39 -18.24
N TYR A 446 1.77 -11.15 -17.49
CA TYR A 446 1.09 -12.33 -18.03
C TYR A 446 0.07 -11.96 -19.14
N ASN A 447 -0.64 -10.85 -18.99
CA ASN A 447 -1.53 -10.35 -20.02
C ASN A 447 -0.78 -9.90 -21.29
N MET A 448 0.45 -9.38 -21.17
CA MET A 448 1.29 -9.09 -22.34
C MET A 448 1.64 -10.37 -23.10
N VAL A 449 2.00 -11.44 -22.40
CA VAL A 449 2.27 -12.76 -23.00
C VAL A 449 1.03 -13.29 -23.72
N LYS A 450 -0.15 -13.24 -23.09
CA LYS A 450 -1.42 -13.65 -23.73
C LYS A 450 -1.69 -12.88 -25.02
N LYS A 451 -1.53 -11.55 -24.99
CA LYS A 451 -1.72 -10.69 -26.17
C LYS A 451 -0.71 -10.97 -27.28
N PHE A 452 0.56 -11.20 -26.92
CA PHE A 452 1.61 -11.55 -27.88
C PHE A 452 1.26 -12.85 -28.61
N LYS A 453 0.87 -13.89 -27.86
CA LYS A 453 0.48 -15.19 -28.42
C LYS A 453 -0.75 -15.13 -29.33
N GLN A 454 -1.75 -14.31 -28.98
CA GLN A 454 -2.93 -14.13 -29.84
C GLN A 454 -2.59 -13.50 -31.20
N LYS A 455 -1.57 -12.63 -31.24
CA LYS A 455 -1.10 -12.00 -32.49
C LYS A 455 -0.25 -12.92 -33.35
N SER A 456 0.43 -13.91 -32.76
CA SER A 456 1.34 -14.81 -33.46
C SER A 456 0.68 -16.11 -33.97
N VAL A 457 -0.60 -16.37 -33.64
CA VAL A 457 -1.38 -17.42 -34.30
C VAL A 457 -1.84 -16.91 -35.68
N PRO A 458 -1.48 -17.58 -36.79
CA PRO A 458 -1.96 -17.18 -38.11
C PRO A 458 -3.48 -17.28 -38.16
N SER A 459 -4.13 -16.18 -38.53
CA SER A 459 -5.54 -16.17 -38.92
C SER A 459 -5.72 -17.06 -40.17
N ASN A 460 -6.03 -18.33 -39.98
CA ASN A 460 -6.62 -19.17 -41.02
C ASN A 460 -8.08 -18.77 -41.24
N HIS A 461 -8.31 -17.53 -41.68
CA HIS A 461 -9.54 -17.16 -42.37
C HIS A 461 -9.24 -17.21 -43.85
N VAL A 462 -9.48 -18.38 -44.46
CA VAL A 462 -9.70 -18.49 -45.90
C VAL A 462 -10.94 -17.65 -46.21
N PRO A 463 -10.86 -16.61 -47.06
CA PRO A 463 -12.05 -15.94 -47.53
C PRO A 463 -12.75 -16.91 -48.47
N THR A 464 -13.87 -17.49 -48.04
CA THR A 464 -14.80 -18.17 -48.94
C THR A 464 -15.37 -17.12 -49.89
N LYS A 465 -14.73 -16.96 -51.05
CA LYS A 465 -15.32 -16.28 -52.21
C LYS A 465 -16.58 -17.07 -52.61
N LYS A 466 -17.75 -16.59 -52.16
CA LYS A 466 -19.05 -16.97 -52.74
C LYS A 466 -19.03 -16.55 -54.21
N ARG A 467 -18.92 -17.54 -55.09
CA ARG A 467 -19.05 -17.40 -56.54
C ARG A 467 -20.55 -17.22 -56.83
N THR A 468 -20.99 -15.99 -57.02
CA THR A 468 -22.35 -15.69 -57.51
C THR A 468 -22.46 -16.21 -58.94
N ARG A 469 -23.28 -17.25 -59.11
CA ARG A 469 -23.65 -17.83 -60.40
C ARG A 469 -24.87 -17.04 -60.90
N THR A 470 -24.64 -16.08 -61.79
CA THR A 470 -25.71 -15.42 -62.54
C THR A 470 -26.24 -16.39 -63.60
N SER A 471 -27.43 -16.93 -63.37
CA SER A 471 -28.24 -17.60 -64.40
C SER A 471 -28.94 -16.54 -65.24
N LYS A 472 -28.60 -16.47 -66.53
CA LYS A 472 -29.48 -15.96 -67.57
C LYS A 472 -30.52 -17.05 -67.89
N GLY A 473 -31.78 -16.68 -68.05
CA GLY A 473 -32.81 -17.57 -68.60
C GLY A 473 -34.24 -17.07 -68.39
N ASN A 474 -34.74 -16.40 -69.43
CA ASN A 474 -36.12 -16.05 -69.81
C ASN A 474 -36.89 -15.00 -69.01
#